data_AF-A0A2H3CZR0-F1
#
_entry.id   AF-A0A2H3CZR0-F1
#
_cell.length_a   1.000
_cell.length_b   1.000
_cell.length_c   1.000
_cell.angle_alpha   90.00
_cell.angle_beta   90.00
_cell.angle_gamma   90.00
#
_symmetry.space_group_name_H-M   'P 1'
#
loop_
_entity.id
_entity.type
_entity.pdbx_description
1 polymer ?
#
loop_
_entity_poly.entity_id
_entity_poly.type
_entity_poly.pdbx_seq_one_letter_code
_entity_poly.pdbx_strand_id
1 'polypeptide(L)'
;MHFLSTVLTASCIFAPAFAASATWQYMEMFSNHTGAVRASDYQTYTLVDSVQECLNQCDAINGCLFVNVYRDVNSVSTGDRMTCAIYTDCHSSSEADNYGGQVQSDGTVDYITNSAGYCKRVCSCSS
;
A
#
# COMPACT_ATOMS: atom_id res chain seq x y z
N MET A 1 34.50 62.76 -2.97
CA MET A 1 35.02 61.54 -3.61
C MET A 1 34.38 60.36 -2.89
N HIS A 2 33.35 59.75 -3.50
CA HIS A 2 32.64 58.62 -2.91
C HIS A 2 33.47 57.35 -3.13
N PHE A 3 33.87 56.68 -2.05
CA PHE A 3 34.42 55.33 -2.09
C PHE A 3 33.27 54.31 -2.00
N LEU A 4 33.22 53.39 -2.97
CA LEU A 4 32.44 52.16 -2.90
C LEU A 4 32.97 51.28 -1.77
N SER A 5 32.08 50.63 -1.01
CA SER A 5 32.44 49.44 -0.24
C SER A 5 31.27 48.47 -0.15
N THR A 6 31.47 47.32 -0.80
CA THR A 6 30.61 46.15 -0.84
C THR A 6 30.56 45.49 0.54
N VAL A 7 29.37 45.19 1.06
CA VAL A 7 29.21 44.24 2.17
C VAL A 7 28.29 43.12 1.68
N LEU A 8 28.91 41.97 1.43
CA LEU A 8 28.24 40.69 1.23
C LEU A 8 27.75 40.25 2.63
N THR A 9 26.46 40.40 2.92
CA THR A 9 25.88 39.78 4.12
C THR A 9 25.64 38.31 3.81
N ALA A 10 26.37 37.45 4.50
CA ALA A 10 26.13 36.01 4.54
C ALA A 10 24.75 35.77 5.17
N SER A 11 23.73 35.62 4.34
CA SER A 11 22.42 35.14 4.77
C SER A 11 22.56 33.65 5.05
N CYS A 12 22.57 33.29 6.33
CA CYS A 12 22.60 31.92 6.81
C CYS A 12 21.59 31.07 6.03
N ILE A 13 22.09 29.98 5.44
CA ILE A 13 21.32 28.89 4.88
C ILE A 13 20.41 28.37 6.01
N PHE A 14 19.15 28.78 6.03
CA PHE A 14 18.11 28.03 6.73
C PHE A 14 17.83 26.81 5.85
N ALA A 15 18.63 25.75 6.05
CA ALA A 15 18.15 24.42 5.74
C ALA A 15 16.84 24.26 6.52
N PRO A 16 15.68 24.02 5.87
CA PRO A 16 14.51 23.66 6.63
C PRO A 16 14.86 22.40 7.42
N ALA A 17 14.51 22.45 8.71
CA ALA A 17 14.72 21.39 9.66
C ALA A 17 14.47 20.03 9.02
N PHE A 18 15.31 19.06 9.36
CA PHE A 18 14.93 17.65 9.34
C PHE A 18 13.71 17.50 10.27
N ALA A 19 12.53 17.88 9.79
CA ALA A 19 11.31 17.28 10.27
C ALA A 19 11.50 15.80 9.99
N ALA A 20 11.58 14.98 11.04
CA ALA A 20 11.41 13.55 10.90
C ALA A 20 10.04 13.35 10.26
N SER A 21 10.00 13.34 8.92
CA SER A 21 8.82 12.95 8.19
C SER A 21 8.58 11.50 8.59
N ALA A 22 7.48 11.23 9.26
CA ALA A 22 7.03 9.86 9.48
C ALA A 22 6.91 9.22 8.10
N THR A 23 7.92 8.44 7.71
CA THR A 23 7.83 7.65 6.49
C THR A 23 7.02 6.42 6.83
N TRP A 24 6.00 6.15 6.03
CA TRP A 24 5.27 4.90 6.14
C TRP A 24 6.16 3.77 5.64
N GLN A 25 6.21 2.69 6.40
CA GLN A 25 6.77 1.41 5.98
C GLN A 25 5.69 0.35 5.98
N TYR A 26 5.90 -0.67 5.15
CA TYR A 26 5.01 -1.81 5.06
C TYR A 26 5.77 -3.06 5.49
N MET A 27 5.19 -3.78 6.46
CA MET A 27 5.69 -5.07 6.91
C MET A 27 4.90 -6.17 6.18
N GLU A 28 5.59 -7.04 5.45
CA GLU A 28 4.96 -8.23 4.87
C GLU A 28 4.55 -9.19 5.99
N MET A 29 3.24 -9.45 6.06
CA MET A 29 2.63 -10.33 7.06
C MET A 29 2.55 -11.77 6.57
N PHE A 30 2.39 -11.94 5.25
CA PHE A 30 2.41 -13.23 4.56
C PHE A 30 2.59 -13.02 3.05
N SER A 31 3.02 -14.06 2.35
CA SER A 31 3.16 -14.08 0.89
C SER A 31 2.91 -15.46 0.30
N ASN A 32 2.64 -15.48 -1.01
CA ASN A 32 2.39 -16.69 -1.81
C ASN A 32 1.26 -17.59 -1.26
N HIS A 33 0.20 -16.99 -0.72
CA HIS A 33 -1.00 -17.68 -0.29
C HIS A 33 -2.01 -17.88 -1.43
N THR A 34 -2.90 -18.86 -1.29
CA THR A 34 -3.99 -19.17 -2.23
C THR A 34 -5.34 -18.60 -1.80
N GLY A 35 -5.40 -17.89 -0.66
CA GLY A 35 -6.60 -17.20 -0.20
C GLY A 35 -6.35 -15.70 -0.05
N ALA A 36 -7.37 -14.90 -0.31
CA ALA A 36 -7.41 -13.49 0.04
C ALA A 36 -7.94 -13.31 1.46
N VAL A 37 -7.58 -12.20 2.10
CA VAL A 37 -8.10 -11.83 3.42
C VAL A 37 -9.62 -11.65 3.34
N ARG A 38 -10.33 -12.18 4.34
CA ARG A 38 -11.76 -11.94 4.56
C ARG A 38 -11.95 -11.40 5.97
N ALA A 39 -12.14 -10.09 6.09
CA ALA A 39 -12.31 -9.42 7.38
C ALA A 39 -13.40 -8.34 7.32
N SER A 40 -13.95 -7.99 8.49
CA SER A 40 -15.09 -7.07 8.62
C SER A 40 -14.75 -5.60 8.42
N ASP A 41 -13.47 -5.25 8.50
CA ASP A 41 -12.92 -3.91 8.43
C ASP A 41 -12.36 -3.57 7.02
N TYR A 42 -12.74 -4.42 6.04
CA TYR A 42 -12.58 -4.13 4.62
C TYR A 42 -13.21 -2.79 4.25
N GLN A 43 -12.45 -1.94 3.56
CA GLN A 43 -12.92 -0.65 3.08
C GLN A 43 -13.29 -0.67 1.60
N THR A 44 -12.34 -1.08 0.75
CA THR A 44 -12.48 -0.99 -0.69
C THR A 44 -11.42 -1.86 -1.39
N TYR A 45 -11.49 -1.92 -2.72
CA TYR A 45 -10.44 -2.49 -3.55
C TYR A 45 -10.11 -1.59 -4.73
N THR A 46 -8.92 -1.78 -5.28
CA THR A 46 -8.52 -1.22 -6.57
C THR A 46 -7.74 -2.27 -7.36
N LEU A 47 -7.60 -2.05 -8.67
CA LEU A 47 -6.81 -2.89 -9.56
C LEU A 47 -5.46 -2.24 -9.84
N VAL A 48 -4.39 -3.01 -9.66
CA VAL A 48 -3.01 -2.53 -9.76
C VAL A 48 -2.14 -3.49 -10.58
N ASP A 49 -1.04 -2.97 -11.09
CA ASP A 49 -0.08 -3.72 -11.88
C ASP A 49 1.13 -4.19 -11.05
N SER A 50 1.27 -3.67 -9.81
CA SER A 50 2.36 -4.05 -8.90
C SER A 50 1.94 -3.95 -7.43
N VAL A 51 2.68 -4.66 -6.56
CA VAL A 51 2.55 -4.50 -5.10
C VAL A 51 2.82 -3.05 -4.69
N GLN A 52 3.87 -2.43 -5.23
CA GLN A 52 4.22 -1.05 -4.91
C GLN A 52 3.09 -0.06 -5.22
N GLU A 53 2.38 -0.26 -6.33
CA GLU A 53 1.22 0.56 -6.67
C GLU A 53 0.11 0.39 -5.62
N CYS A 54 -0.16 -0.83 -5.14
CA CYS A 54 -1.12 -1.04 -4.05
C CYS A 54 -0.72 -0.32 -2.75
N LEU A 55 0.57 -0.36 -2.39
CA LEU A 55 1.07 0.37 -1.21
C LEU A 55 0.84 1.88 -1.36
N ASN A 56 1.10 2.42 -2.56
CA ASN A 56 0.86 3.84 -2.85
C ASN A 56 -0.63 4.21 -2.78
N GLN A 57 -1.53 3.31 -3.20
CA GLN A 57 -2.98 3.49 -3.07
C GLN A 57 -3.40 3.54 -1.60
N CYS A 58 -2.86 2.66 -0.76
CA CYS A 58 -3.07 2.70 0.68
C CYS A 58 -2.55 4.00 1.31
N ASP A 59 -1.44 4.56 0.82
CA ASP A 59 -0.94 5.86 1.27
C ASP A 59 -1.86 7.03 0.94
N ALA A 60 -2.63 6.94 -0.15
CA ALA A 60 -3.59 7.96 -0.55
C ALA A 60 -4.96 7.83 0.15
N ILE A 61 -5.26 6.69 0.77
CA ILE A 61 -6.56 6.42 1.41
C ILE A 61 -6.46 6.65 2.92
N ASN A 62 -7.26 7.60 3.40
CA ASN A 62 -7.35 7.89 4.83
C ASN A 62 -7.83 6.65 5.59
N GLY A 63 -7.11 6.28 6.65
CA GLY A 63 -7.43 5.11 7.48
C GLY A 63 -7.00 3.77 6.89
N CYS A 64 -6.33 3.71 5.74
CA CYS A 64 -5.72 2.46 5.29
C CYS A 64 -4.55 2.06 6.20
N LEU A 65 -4.66 0.91 6.86
CA LEU A 65 -3.60 0.32 7.69
C LEU A 65 -3.06 -0.99 7.12
N PHE A 66 -3.74 -1.62 6.18
CA PHE A 66 -3.31 -2.88 5.60
C PHE A 66 -3.82 -3.05 4.18
N VAL A 67 -3.01 -3.75 3.37
CA VAL A 67 -3.43 -4.21 2.06
C VAL A 67 -3.22 -5.70 1.89
N ASN A 68 -4.14 -6.35 1.19
CA ASN A 68 -3.95 -7.69 0.64
C ASN A 68 -3.94 -7.61 -0.88
N VAL A 69 -2.79 -7.93 -1.48
CA VAL A 69 -2.59 -7.99 -2.93
C VAL A 69 -2.71 -9.43 -3.38
N TYR A 70 -3.52 -9.71 -4.40
CA TYR A 70 -3.67 -11.06 -4.92
C TYR A 70 -4.06 -11.08 -6.40
N ARG A 71 -3.84 -12.23 -7.06
CA ARG A 71 -4.39 -12.52 -8.38
C ARG A 71 -5.71 -13.25 -8.22
N ASP A 72 -6.74 -12.71 -8.85
CA ASP A 72 -8.05 -13.33 -8.96
C ASP A 72 -8.17 -13.92 -10.37
N VAL A 73 -7.71 -15.16 -10.51
CA VAL A 73 -7.53 -15.81 -11.81
C VAL A 73 -8.90 -16.19 -12.36
N ASN A 74 -9.07 -16.04 -13.68
CA ASN A 74 -10.33 -16.19 -14.41
C ASN A 74 -11.41 -15.15 -14.07
N SER A 75 -11.18 -14.24 -13.12
CA SER A 75 -12.12 -13.16 -12.87
C SER A 75 -12.20 -12.23 -14.08
N VAL A 76 -13.40 -12.13 -14.65
CA VAL A 76 -13.67 -11.29 -15.83
C VAL A 76 -13.55 -9.80 -15.52
N SER A 77 -13.53 -9.45 -14.23
CA SER A 77 -13.49 -8.07 -13.74
C SER A 77 -12.06 -7.55 -13.52
N THR A 78 -11.10 -8.43 -13.27
CA THR A 78 -9.71 -8.07 -12.93
C THR A 78 -8.78 -8.10 -14.14
N GLY A 79 -9.06 -8.98 -15.11
CA GLY A 79 -8.18 -9.22 -16.26
C GLY A 79 -6.81 -9.70 -15.78
N ASP A 80 -5.73 -9.13 -16.33
CA ASP A 80 -4.35 -9.49 -15.96
C ASP A 80 -3.84 -8.78 -14.69
N ARG A 81 -4.63 -7.86 -14.15
CA ARG A 81 -4.25 -7.00 -13.01
C ARG A 81 -4.44 -7.73 -11.68
N MET A 82 -3.75 -7.26 -10.66
CA MET A 82 -3.91 -7.75 -9.29
C MET A 82 -4.99 -6.94 -8.58
N THR A 83 -5.74 -7.62 -7.71
CA THR A 83 -6.63 -6.95 -6.76
C THR A 83 -5.83 -6.47 -5.56
N CYS A 84 -6.01 -5.21 -5.20
CA CYS A 84 -5.47 -4.58 -4.00
C CYS A 84 -6.65 -4.31 -3.06
N ALA A 85 -6.90 -5.22 -2.13
CA ALA A 85 -7.94 -5.06 -1.10
C ALA A 85 -7.38 -4.26 0.08
N ILE A 86 -8.16 -3.29 0.58
CA ILE A 86 -7.73 -2.27 1.54
C ILE A 86 -8.55 -2.38 2.82
N TYR A 87 -7.88 -2.34 3.97
CA TYR A 87 -8.44 -2.60 5.30
C TYR A 87 -8.05 -1.51 6.29
N THR A 88 -8.84 -1.34 7.36
CA THR A 88 -8.53 -0.38 8.45
C THR A 88 -7.71 -0.98 9.58
N ASP A 89 -7.46 -2.29 9.61
CA ASP A 89 -6.63 -2.97 10.60
C ASP A 89 -5.66 -3.97 9.92
N CYS A 90 -4.64 -4.41 10.64
CA CYS A 90 -3.65 -5.36 10.13
C CYS A 90 -4.10 -6.80 10.28
N HIS A 91 -3.95 -7.58 9.20
CA HIS A 91 -4.33 -8.99 9.15
C HIS A 91 -3.14 -9.93 8.99
N SER A 92 -3.40 -11.20 9.23
CA SER A 92 -2.43 -12.29 9.06
C SER A 92 -2.90 -13.32 8.03
N SER A 93 -2.05 -14.28 7.71
CA SER A 93 -2.43 -15.40 6.83
C SER A 93 -3.56 -16.27 7.37
N SER A 94 -3.87 -16.20 8.67
CA SER A 94 -4.99 -16.96 9.26
C SER A 94 -6.37 -16.49 8.76
N GLU A 95 -6.46 -15.25 8.27
CA GLU A 95 -7.68 -14.65 7.72
C GLU A 95 -7.69 -14.71 6.18
N ALA A 96 -6.62 -15.23 5.56
CA ALA A 96 -6.49 -15.42 4.12
C ALA A 96 -7.24 -16.68 3.65
N ASP A 97 -8.56 -16.71 3.89
CA ASP A 97 -9.44 -17.87 3.70
C ASP A 97 -10.51 -17.66 2.60
N ASN A 98 -10.40 -16.59 1.82
CA ASN A 98 -11.19 -16.37 0.62
C ASN A 98 -10.49 -16.95 -0.61
N TYR A 99 -10.87 -18.17 -1.00
CA TYR A 99 -10.22 -18.90 -2.10
C TYR A 99 -10.80 -18.59 -3.50
N GLY A 100 -11.81 -17.72 -3.58
CA GLY A 100 -12.65 -17.59 -4.79
C GLY A 100 -13.68 -18.72 -4.87
N GLY A 101 -14.09 -19.08 -6.09
CA GLY A 101 -15.08 -20.11 -6.37
C GLY A 101 -16.36 -19.60 -7.03
N GLN A 102 -16.40 -18.34 -7.45
CA GLN A 102 -17.52 -17.74 -8.15
C GLN A 102 -17.49 -18.14 -9.63
N VAL A 103 -18.65 -18.59 -10.13
CA VAL A 103 -18.84 -18.82 -11.57
C VAL A 103 -18.95 -17.47 -12.27
N GLN A 104 -18.07 -17.26 -13.25
CA GLN A 104 -17.98 -16.05 -14.03
C GLN A 104 -18.97 -16.08 -15.20
N SER A 105 -19.16 -14.94 -15.86
CA SER A 105 -20.11 -14.83 -16.99
C SER A 105 -19.72 -15.67 -18.21
N ASP A 106 -18.45 -16.06 -18.33
CA ASP A 106 -17.93 -16.95 -19.37
C ASP A 106 -17.98 -18.45 -18.99
N GLY A 107 -18.51 -18.77 -17.80
CA GLY A 107 -18.65 -20.13 -17.27
C GLY A 107 -17.38 -20.68 -16.60
N THR A 108 -16.28 -19.94 -16.55
CA THR A 108 -15.12 -20.30 -15.75
C THR A 108 -15.39 -20.10 -14.26
N VAL A 109 -14.57 -20.72 -13.41
CA VAL A 109 -14.60 -20.52 -11.95
C VAL A 109 -13.33 -19.76 -11.56
N ASP A 110 -13.50 -18.68 -10.81
CA ASP A 110 -12.37 -17.91 -10.31
C ASP A 110 -11.64 -18.60 -9.16
N TYR A 111 -10.38 -18.24 -8.97
CA TYR A 111 -9.59 -18.70 -7.82
C TYR A 111 -8.46 -17.73 -7.49
N ILE A 112 -8.10 -17.68 -6.21
CA ILE A 112 -7.06 -16.78 -5.72
C ILE A 112 -5.67 -17.42 -5.76
N THR A 113 -4.67 -16.66 -6.21
CA THR A 113 -3.25 -17.04 -6.16
C THR A 113 -2.36 -15.86 -5.85
N ASN A 114 -1.11 -16.14 -5.48
CA ASN A 114 -0.06 -15.14 -5.25
C ASN A 114 -0.50 -14.05 -4.24
N SER A 115 -1.30 -14.44 -3.24
CA SER A 115 -1.82 -13.54 -2.24
C SER A 115 -0.72 -13.16 -1.23
N ALA A 116 -0.60 -11.87 -0.96
CA ALA A 116 0.35 -11.31 0.00
C ALA A 116 -0.30 -10.17 0.80
N GLY A 117 0.06 -10.06 2.08
CA GLY A 117 -0.49 -9.08 3.02
C GLY A 117 0.58 -8.14 3.54
N TYR A 118 0.28 -6.84 3.61
CA TYR A 118 1.21 -5.81 4.04
C TYR A 118 0.58 -4.88 5.08
N CYS A 119 1.12 -4.88 6.29
CA CYS A 119 0.69 -4.01 7.39
C CYS A 119 1.48 -2.71 7.38
N LYS A 120 0.78 -1.58 7.37
CA LYS A 120 1.35 -0.23 7.39
C LYS A 120 1.82 0.13 8.79
N ARG A 121 3.04 0.65 8.89
CA ARG A 121 3.69 1.05 10.13
C ARG A 121 4.34 2.41 9.98
N VAL A 122 4.33 3.19 11.05
CA VAL A 122 5.12 4.42 11.11
C VAL A 122 6.57 4.06 11.40
N CYS A 123 7.49 4.52 10.55
CA CYS A 123 8.89 4.64 10.97
C CYS A 123 9.08 5.93 11.73
N SER A 124 9.12 5.82 13.05
CA SER A 124 9.54 6.91 13.93
C SER A 124 11.02 6.75 14.26
N CYS A 125 11.86 7.63 13.73
CA CYS A 125 13.16 7.90 14.34
C CYS A 125 12.89 8.76 15.58
N SER A 126 13.01 8.18 16.76
CA SER A 126 12.98 8.94 18.01
C SER A 126 14.19 9.87 18.05
N SER A 127 13.95 11.18 17.93
CA SER A 127 14.95 12.22 18.18
C SER A 127 15.33 12.28 19.65
#